data_AF-A0A1I8B361-F1
#
_entry.id   AF-A0A1I8B361-F1
#
_cell.length_a   1.000
_cell.length_b   1.000
_cell.length_c   1.000
_cell.angle_alpha   90.00
_cell.angle_beta   90.00
_cell.angle_gamma   90.00
#
_symmetry.space_group_name_H-M   'P 1'
#
loop_
_entity.id
_entity.type
_entity.pdbx_description
1 polymer ?
#
loop_
_entity_poly.entity_id
_entity_poly.type
_entity_poly.pdbx_seq_one_letter_code
_entity_poly.pdbx_strand_id
1 'polypeptide(L)'
;MGKPILLHIPSNRSFPLLPGLEPMAGEKSPPHFFTISANFQSLIHRGIKMWEEATCLRFRENLQATDAIRYVLERGDSCFTEYIGRNGGFQDIIIGSECAEEYVVAHETGHALGFWHTHQRPDRERYISINWRNVLEEATAVS
;
A
#
# COMPACT_ATOMS: atom_id res chain seq x y z
N MET A 1 -9.51 -16.90 -3.83
CA MET A 1 -8.41 -16.07 -4.39
C MET A 1 -8.92 -14.65 -4.52
N GLY A 2 -8.26 -13.69 -3.84
CA GLY A 2 -8.51 -12.26 -4.08
C GLY A 2 -8.04 -11.86 -5.46
N LYS A 3 -8.79 -11.01 -6.15
CA LYS A 3 -8.39 -10.52 -7.47
C LYS A 3 -7.35 -9.41 -7.30
N PRO A 4 -6.22 -9.42 -8.04
CA PRO A 4 -5.29 -8.30 -8.06
C PRO A 4 -6.01 -7.04 -8.51
N ILE A 5 -5.66 -5.89 -7.93
CA ILE A 5 -6.21 -4.59 -8.31
C ILE A 5 -5.15 -3.83 -9.11
N LEU A 6 -5.44 -3.60 -10.38
CA LEU A 6 -4.65 -2.76 -11.26
C LEU A 6 -5.06 -1.30 -11.08
N LEU A 7 -4.08 -0.44 -10.85
CA LEU A 7 -4.26 1.00 -10.88
C LEU A 7 -4.27 1.47 -12.33
N HIS A 8 -5.37 2.09 -12.75
CA HIS A 8 -5.46 2.83 -14.01
C HIS A 8 -5.38 4.34 -13.71
N ILE A 9 -4.30 4.97 -14.15
CA ILE A 9 -4.13 6.42 -14.12
C ILE A 9 -4.54 6.96 -15.50
N PRO A 10 -5.63 7.73 -15.64
CA PRO A 10 -5.98 8.35 -16.91
C PRO A 10 -4.83 9.26 -17.37
N SER A 11 -4.46 9.15 -18.65
CA SER A 11 -3.15 9.52 -19.21
C SER A 11 -2.87 11.03 -19.33
N ASN A 12 -3.09 11.84 -18.29
CA ASN A 12 -2.88 13.29 -18.37
C ASN A 12 -2.02 13.92 -17.28
N ARG A 13 -1.22 13.12 -16.54
CA ARG A 13 -0.13 13.65 -15.71
C ARG A 13 1.08 12.72 -15.76
N SER A 14 2.13 13.18 -16.42
CA SER A 14 3.46 12.60 -16.37
C SER A 14 4.08 12.85 -15.00
N PHE A 15 4.31 11.79 -14.24
CA PHE A 15 5.28 11.79 -13.13
C PHE A 15 6.59 11.17 -13.66
N PRO A 16 7.76 11.78 -13.38
CA PRO A 16 9.03 11.24 -13.84
C PRO A 16 9.39 9.97 -13.05
N LEU A 17 9.60 8.86 -13.77
CA LEU A 17 10.15 7.61 -13.23
C LEU A 17 11.69 7.67 -13.30
N LEU A 18 12.36 7.32 -12.20
CA LEU A 18 13.80 7.05 -12.19
C LEU A 18 14.07 5.61 -12.66
N PRO A 19 15.17 5.33 -13.39
CA PRO A 19 15.40 4.03 -14.00
C PRO A 19 16.26 3.09 -13.13
N GLY A 20 15.90 1.79 -13.16
CA GLY A 20 16.85 0.69 -13.05
C GLY A 20 16.69 -0.21 -11.82
N LEU A 21 16.21 -1.44 -12.04
CA LEU A 21 16.73 -2.68 -11.43
C LEU A 21 16.10 -3.91 -12.12
N GLU A 22 16.98 -4.82 -12.53
CA GLU A 22 16.71 -6.10 -13.22
C GLU A 22 16.31 -7.23 -12.23
N PRO A 23 15.75 -8.36 -12.70
CA PRO A 23 14.95 -9.25 -11.87
C PRO A 23 15.79 -10.32 -11.16
N MET A 24 15.36 -10.70 -9.95
CA MET A 24 15.83 -11.93 -9.28
C MET A 24 14.67 -12.91 -9.12
N ALA A 25 14.90 -14.11 -9.65
CA ALA A 25 13.98 -15.23 -9.65
C ALA A 25 14.01 -15.99 -8.33
N GLY A 26 12.83 -16.38 -7.86
CA GLY A 26 12.57 -17.64 -7.16
C GLY A 26 12.72 -17.62 -5.65
N GLU A 27 11.61 -17.81 -4.94
CA GLU A 27 11.45 -18.98 -4.05
C GLU A 27 9.95 -19.25 -3.81
N LYS A 28 9.58 -20.53 -3.78
CA LYS A 28 8.21 -20.99 -3.58
C LYS A 28 7.94 -21.17 -2.09
N SER A 29 7.00 -20.41 -1.55
CA SER A 29 6.27 -20.78 -0.33
C SER A 29 4.76 -20.63 -0.60
N PRO A 30 3.92 -21.59 -0.19
CA PRO A 30 2.52 -21.60 -0.57
C PRO A 30 1.77 -20.59 0.29
N PRO A 31 1.04 -19.60 -0.26
CA PRO A 31 0.27 -18.72 0.60
C PRO A 31 -0.95 -19.50 1.11
N HIS A 32 -1.13 -19.46 2.42
CA HIS A 32 -2.34 -19.89 3.11
C HIS A 32 -3.55 -19.17 2.48
N PHE A 33 -4.29 -19.88 1.63
CA PHE A 33 -5.47 -19.35 0.96
C PHE A 33 -6.64 -19.27 1.94
N PHE A 34 -6.72 -18.20 2.73
CA PHE A 34 -8.00 -17.77 3.26
C PHE A 34 -8.82 -17.22 2.10
N THR A 35 -9.98 -17.82 1.85
CA THR A 35 -11.03 -17.20 1.05
C THR A 35 -11.26 -15.80 1.60
N ILE A 36 -10.95 -14.76 0.80
CA ILE A 36 -11.29 -13.37 1.15
C ILE A 36 -12.78 -13.37 1.50
N SER A 37 -13.10 -13.07 2.75
CA SER A 37 -14.49 -12.95 3.17
C SER A 37 -15.14 -11.81 2.38
N ALA A 38 -16.43 -11.92 2.08
CA ALA A 38 -17.17 -10.83 1.42
C ALA A 38 -17.01 -9.50 2.19
N ASN A 39 -16.83 -9.58 3.51
CA ASN A 39 -16.57 -8.44 4.39
C ASN A 39 -15.21 -7.79 4.10
N PHE A 40 -14.14 -8.57 3.92
CA PHE A 40 -12.82 -8.04 3.59
C PHE A 40 -12.78 -7.44 2.18
N GLN A 41 -13.44 -8.07 1.20
CA GLN A 41 -13.55 -7.47 -0.12
C GLN A 41 -14.31 -6.13 -0.09
N SER A 42 -15.41 -6.06 0.67
CA SER A 42 -16.15 -4.81 0.86
C SER A 42 -15.30 -3.75 1.55
N LEU A 43 -14.50 -4.12 2.55
CA LEU A 43 -13.57 -3.21 3.22
C LEU A 43 -12.57 -2.59 2.24
N ILE A 44 -11.94 -3.43 1.40
CA ILE A 44 -11.01 -2.98 0.37
C ILE A 44 -11.70 -1.99 -0.57
N HIS A 45 -12.90 -2.35 -1.06
CA HIS A 45 -13.67 -1.51 -1.97
C HIS A 45 -14.02 -0.15 -1.36
N ARG A 46 -14.34 -0.08 -0.07
CA ARG A 46 -14.62 1.19 0.61
C ARG A 46 -13.36 2.06 0.73
N GLY A 47 -12.22 1.47 1.08
CA GLY A 47 -10.95 2.20 1.15
C GLY A 47 -10.48 2.76 -0.20
N ILE A 48 -10.51 1.97 -1.27
CA ILE A 48 -10.14 2.45 -2.61
C ILE A 48 -11.13 3.49 -3.14
N LYS A 49 -12.42 3.40 -2.78
CA LYS A 49 -13.46 4.35 -3.21
C LYS A 49 -13.18 5.76 -2.69
N MET A 50 -12.57 5.90 -1.50
CA MET A 50 -12.12 7.22 -1.00
C MET A 50 -11.17 7.90 -1.99
N TRP A 51 -10.24 7.15 -2.58
CA TRP A 51 -9.34 7.68 -3.62
C TRP A 51 -10.07 7.98 -4.93
N GLU A 52 -10.96 7.10 -5.37
CA GLU A 52 -11.70 7.29 -6.63
C GLU A 52 -12.65 8.50 -6.59
N GLU A 53 -13.24 8.79 -5.43
CA GLU A 53 -14.13 9.93 -5.20
C GLU A 53 -13.37 11.26 -5.11
N ALA A 54 -12.18 11.25 -4.50
CA ALA A 54 -11.39 12.46 -4.29
C ALA A 54 -10.42 12.78 -5.44
N THR A 55 -10.16 11.82 -6.34
CA THR A 55 -9.11 11.94 -7.37
C THR A 55 -9.54 11.39 -8.73
N CYS A 56 -8.65 11.48 -9.71
CA CYS A 56 -8.83 10.84 -11.01
C CYS A 56 -8.36 9.37 -11.06
N LEU A 57 -7.84 8.82 -9.95
CA LEU A 57 -7.39 7.42 -9.90
C LEU A 57 -8.57 6.47 -10.05
N ARG A 58 -8.37 5.37 -10.78
CA ARG A 58 -9.38 4.31 -10.92
C ARG A 58 -8.75 2.95 -10.68
N PHE A 59 -9.39 2.15 -9.85
CA PHE A 59 -8.92 0.83 -9.44
C PHE A 59 -9.77 -0.23 -10.13
N ARG A 60 -9.12 -1.23 -10.75
CA ARG A 60 -9.81 -2.30 -11.49
C ARG A 60 -9.29 -3.65 -11.06
N GLU A 61 -10.19 -4.53 -10.65
CA GLU A 61 -9.84 -5.94 -10.42
C GLU A 61 -9.43 -6.59 -11.75
N ASN A 62 -8.25 -7.20 -11.81
CA ASN A 62 -7.74 -7.88 -13.00
C ASN A 62 -6.93 -9.13 -12.62
N LEU A 63 -7.46 -10.31 -12.95
CA LEU A 63 -6.82 -11.61 -12.70
C LEU A 63 -5.60 -11.88 -13.58
N GLN A 64 -5.45 -11.15 -14.68
CA GLN A 64 -4.34 -11.31 -15.62
C GLN A 64 -3.27 -10.24 -15.46
N ALA A 65 -3.41 -9.33 -14.48
CA ALA A 65 -2.39 -8.34 -14.21
C ALA A 65 -1.10 -9.02 -13.74
N THR A 66 0.02 -8.66 -14.34
CA THR A 66 1.36 -9.09 -13.91
C THR A 66 2.04 -8.04 -13.04
N ASP A 67 1.46 -6.84 -12.96
CA ASP A 67 1.91 -5.72 -12.13
C ASP A 67 0.68 -5.06 -11.52
N ALA A 68 0.51 -5.22 -10.20
CA ALA A 68 -0.71 -4.84 -9.49
C ALA A 68 -0.52 -4.85 -7.98
N ILE A 69 -1.42 -4.13 -7.29
CA ILE A 69 -1.57 -4.22 -5.85
C ILE A 69 -2.42 -5.45 -5.52
N ARG A 70 -2.04 -6.16 -4.46
CA ARG A 70 -2.81 -7.26 -3.88
C ARG A 70 -3.06 -6.99 -2.40
N TYR A 71 -4.30 -7.11 -1.96
CA TYR A 71 -4.64 -6.99 -0.55
C TYR A 71 -4.67 -8.36 0.10
N VAL A 72 -3.94 -8.49 1.21
CA VAL A 72 -3.82 -9.72 1.98
C VAL A 72 -4.31 -9.44 3.39
N LEU A 73 -5.25 -10.27 3.87
CA LEU A 73 -5.71 -10.21 5.26
C LEU A 73 -4.82 -11.14 6.10
N GLU A 74 -4.18 -10.57 7.11
CA GLU A 74 -3.39 -11.33 8.09
C GLU A 74 -3.99 -11.19 9.50
N ARG A 75 -3.59 -12.07 10.42
CA ARG A 75 -3.97 -11.95 11.83
C ARG A 75 -3.00 -11.03 12.54
N GLY A 76 -3.53 -10.16 13.41
CA GLY A 76 -2.75 -9.23 14.23
C GLY A 76 -3.04 -7.77 13.89
N ASP A 77 -2.17 -6.90 14.39
CA ASP A 77 -2.27 -5.44 14.36
C ASP A 77 -1.39 -4.77 13.30
N SER A 78 -0.53 -5.54 12.62
CA SER A 78 0.32 -5.03 11.54
C SER A 78 -0.48 -4.72 10.27
N CYS A 79 -0.39 -3.48 9.82
CA CYS A 79 -0.84 -3.03 8.51
C CYS A 79 0.32 -2.30 7.82
N PHE A 80 0.69 -2.73 6.62
CA PHE A 80 1.82 -2.14 5.89
C PHE A 80 1.82 -2.55 4.40
N THR A 81 2.62 -1.82 3.61
CA THR A 81 3.16 -2.31 2.34
C THR A 81 4.68 -2.09 2.34
N GLU A 82 5.42 -3.04 1.78
CA GLU A 82 6.88 -3.02 1.83
C GLU A 82 7.50 -1.87 1.02
N TYR A 83 6.84 -1.46 -0.06
CA TYR A 83 7.37 -0.50 -1.02
C TYR A 83 6.52 0.77 -1.09
N ILE A 84 7.19 1.92 -1.17
CA ILE A 84 6.54 3.19 -1.47
C ILE A 84 6.52 3.40 -2.99
N GLY A 85 5.33 3.59 -3.54
CA GLY A 85 5.13 3.72 -4.99
C GLY A 85 5.13 2.37 -5.71
N ARG A 86 5.08 2.42 -7.04
CA ARG A 86 5.04 1.23 -7.89
C ARG A 86 6.40 0.53 -7.89
N ASN A 87 6.47 -0.64 -7.26
CA ASN A 87 7.69 -1.47 -7.27
C ASN A 87 7.84 -2.34 -8.53
N GLY A 88 6.77 -2.52 -9.30
CA GLY A 88 6.72 -3.51 -10.38
C GLY A 88 6.37 -4.90 -9.87
N GLY A 89 5.73 -5.72 -10.71
CA GLY A 89 5.21 -7.02 -10.28
C GLY A 89 4.04 -6.89 -9.31
N PHE A 90 3.78 -7.94 -8.53
CA PHE A 90 2.77 -7.87 -7.48
C PHE A 90 3.34 -7.20 -6.23
N GLN A 91 2.63 -6.20 -5.74
CA GLN A 91 2.92 -5.56 -4.46
C GLN A 91 1.80 -5.87 -3.48
N ASP A 92 2.15 -6.58 -2.40
CA ASP A 92 1.19 -6.91 -1.35
C ASP A 92 1.01 -5.70 -0.39
N ILE A 93 -0.26 -5.45 -0.06
CA ILE A 93 -0.70 -4.60 1.04
C ILE A 93 -1.26 -5.54 2.10
N ILE A 94 -0.61 -5.58 3.25
CA ILE A 94 -1.01 -6.38 4.39
C ILE A 94 -1.98 -5.56 5.24
N ILE A 95 -3.14 -6.14 5.51
CA ILE A 95 -4.14 -5.60 6.43
C ILE A 95 -4.30 -6.60 7.57
N GLY A 96 -3.83 -6.24 8.76
CA GLY A 96 -4.03 -6.99 9.98
C GLY A 96 -5.49 -6.97 10.41
N SER A 97 -5.98 -8.08 10.99
CA SER A 97 -7.35 -8.22 11.47
C SER A 97 -7.76 -7.18 12.52
N GLU A 98 -6.80 -6.63 13.27
CA GLU A 98 -7.04 -5.64 14.32
C GLU A 98 -6.97 -4.20 13.80
N CYS A 99 -6.46 -3.99 12.58
CA CYS A 99 -6.41 -2.71 11.87
C CYS A 99 -7.25 -2.72 10.58
N ALA A 100 -8.17 -3.68 10.44
CA ALA A 100 -8.99 -3.90 9.25
C ALA A 100 -10.11 -2.86 9.08
N GLU A 101 -9.72 -1.61 8.85
CA GLU A 101 -10.58 -0.46 8.67
C GLU A 101 -10.39 0.17 7.28
N GLU A 102 -11.43 0.79 6.73
CA GLU A 102 -11.42 1.33 5.36
C GLU A 102 -10.42 2.49 5.19
N TYR A 103 -10.24 3.30 6.23
CA TYR A 103 -9.24 4.37 6.22
C TYR A 103 -7.81 3.83 6.29
N VAL A 104 -7.59 2.66 6.90
CA VAL A 104 -6.27 1.99 6.90
C VAL A 104 -5.98 1.43 5.52
N VAL A 105 -6.96 0.80 4.87
CA VAL A 105 -6.84 0.41 3.46
C VAL A 105 -6.44 1.63 2.61
N ALA A 106 -7.13 2.76 2.76
CA ALA A 106 -6.81 3.98 2.01
C ALA A 106 -5.39 4.51 2.30
N HIS A 107 -4.95 4.45 3.56
CA HIS A 107 -3.61 4.83 4.00
C HIS A 107 -2.52 3.95 3.35
N GLU A 108 -2.65 2.63 3.44
CA GLU A 108 -1.69 1.70 2.82
C GLU A 108 -1.72 1.76 1.28
N THR A 109 -2.89 2.03 0.70
CA THR A 109 -2.99 2.34 -0.74
C THR A 109 -2.20 3.60 -1.06
N GLY A 110 -2.22 4.61 -0.19
CA GLY A 110 -1.41 5.82 -0.32
C GLY A 110 0.09 5.52 -0.39
N HIS A 111 0.58 4.61 0.45
CA HIS A 111 1.96 4.13 0.39
C HIS A 111 2.28 3.51 -0.97
N ALA A 112 1.45 2.58 -1.46
CA ALA A 112 1.62 1.99 -2.80
C ALA A 112 1.49 3.02 -3.95
N LEU A 113 0.80 4.14 -3.73
CA LEU A 113 0.72 5.26 -4.66
C LEU A 113 1.94 6.19 -4.61
N GLY A 114 2.82 6.05 -3.62
CA GLY A 114 4.06 6.82 -3.50
C GLY A 114 4.07 7.87 -2.38
N PHE A 115 3.08 7.87 -1.48
CA PHE A 115 3.05 8.79 -0.36
C PHE A 115 3.84 8.24 0.83
N TRP A 116 4.76 9.05 1.33
CA TRP A 116 5.42 8.85 2.63
C TRP A 116 4.56 9.40 3.76
N HIS A 117 4.87 9.07 5.01
CA HIS A 117 4.16 9.69 6.13
C HIS A 117 4.42 11.20 6.15
N THR A 118 3.39 12.00 6.43
CA THR A 118 3.48 13.46 6.38
C THR A 118 4.59 14.04 7.25
N HIS A 119 4.87 13.42 8.40
CA HIS A 119 5.94 13.85 9.30
C HIS A 119 7.35 13.61 8.73
N GLN A 120 7.51 12.89 7.61
CA GLN A 120 8.80 12.67 6.95
C GLN A 120 9.11 13.75 5.91
N ARG A 121 8.20 14.70 5.67
CA ARG A 121 8.44 15.80 4.73
C ARG A 121 9.74 16.54 5.05
N PRO A 122 10.53 16.96 4.03
CA PRO A 122 11.76 17.72 4.24
C PRO A 122 11.57 19.05 4.98
N ASP A 123 10.36 19.64 4.90
CA ASP A 123 10.03 20.90 5.53
C ASP A 123 9.32 20.75 6.90
N ARG A 124 9.25 19.53 7.45
CA ARG A 124 8.52 19.21 8.70
C ARG A 124 8.91 20.09 9.88
N GLU A 125 10.18 20.48 9.96
CA GLU A 125 10.75 21.21 11.11
C GLU A 125 10.14 22.62 11.26
N ARG A 126 9.43 23.09 10.22
CA ARG A 126 8.66 24.34 10.26
C ARG A 126 7.28 24.18 10.92
N TYR A 127 6.79 22.95 11.09
CA TYR A 127 5.41 22.65 11.51
C TYR A 127 5.35 21.80 12.78
N ILE A 128 6.32 20.91 12.96
CA ILE A 128 6.37 19.98 14.09
C ILE A 128 7.80 19.87 14.65
N SER A 129 7.88 19.54 15.94
CA SER A 129 9.13 19.16 16.61
C SER A 129 9.00 17.74 17.14
N ILE A 130 9.96 16.87 16.82
CA ILE A 130 10.01 15.50 17.34
C ILE A 130 10.73 15.54 18.69
N ASN A 131 10.04 15.15 19.76
CA ASN A 131 10.70 14.93 21.04
C ASN A 131 11.34 13.54 21.05
N TRP A 132 12.59 13.47 20.58
CA TRP A 132 13.35 12.23 20.45
C TRP A 132 13.53 11.45 21.76
N ARG A 133 13.38 12.08 22.93
CA ARG A 133 13.41 11.39 24.22
C ARG A 133 12.21 10.47 24.45
N ASN A 134 11.13 10.67 23.70
CA ASN A 134 9.90 9.89 23.77
C ASN A 134 9.76 8.91 22.60
N VAL A 135 10.78 8.77 21.75
CA VAL A 135 10.77 7.84 20.62
C VAL A 135 11.54 6.60 21.03
N LEU A 136 10.93 5.43 20.85
CA LEU A 136 11.59 4.14 21.09
C LEU A 136 12.75 3.97 20.11
N GLU A 137 13.86 3.38 20.56
CA GLU A 137 15.06 3.23 19.73
C GLU A 137 14.80 2.33 18.52
N GLU A 138 13.96 1.29 18.65
CA GLU A 138 13.54 0.49 17.49
C GLU A 138 12.79 1.29 16.41
N ALA A 139 12.15 2.41 16.78
CA ALA A 139 11.39 3.25 15.86
C ALA A 139 12.26 4.29 15.13
N THR A 140 13.54 4.43 15.48
CA THR A 140 14.48 5.36 14.82
C THR A 140 15.47 4.67 13.87
N ALA A 141 15.55 3.34 13.88
CA ALA A 141 16.57 2.57 13.17
C ALA A 141 16.42 2.51 11.63
N VAL A 142 15.45 3.23 11.05
CA VAL A 142 15.21 3.28 9.60
C VAL A 142 15.05 4.73 9.16
N SER A 143 16.16 5.48 9.16
CA SER A 143 16.26 6.82 8.56
C SER A 143 17.56 6.99 7.82
#